data_AF-A0A1J5QTP6-F1
#
_entry.id   AF-A0A1J5QTP6-F1
#
_cell.length_a   1.000
_cell.length_b   1.000
_cell.length_c   1.000
_cell.angle_alpha   90.00
_cell.angle_beta   90.00
_cell.angle_gamma   90.00
#
_symmetry.space_group_name_H-M   'P 1'
#
loop_
_entity.id
_entity.type
_entity.pdbx_description
1 polymer ?
#
loop_
_entity_poly.entity_id
_entity_poly.type
_entity_poly.pdbx_seq_one_letter_code
_entity_poly.pdbx_strand_id
1 'polypeptide(L)'
;MALLHRAELRPSKIELLQGWVPSRPWFAGEAGADLTSVGAFRFDDPAGEVGVETLLVRAGDGPVLQVPVTYRDAPLVGGEQWFIGTMEHSVLGQRWVYDGVGDPVYVQTVATAALTGGRQAELYLEIDGERVTREPTAVVAGSGTVGALVPALVSVDEIRVRQEQDATVVEARDVVIVISRVLRTTEPEAQHRAVPAPADAAASAELAGIWTGQPRPFPLVRVLAR
;
A
#
# COMPACT_ATOMS: atom_id res chain seq x y z
N MET A 1 11.92 8.39 -6.75
CA MET A 1 11.43 8.59 -8.11
C MET A 1 11.00 7.25 -8.67
N ALA A 2 9.73 7.11 -9.07
CA ALA A 2 9.23 5.86 -9.66
C ALA A 2 9.09 6.02 -11.19
N LEU A 3 9.92 5.29 -11.94
CA LEU A 3 9.81 5.20 -13.40
C LEU A 3 8.63 4.30 -13.77
N LEU A 4 7.67 4.85 -14.50
CA LEU A 4 6.61 4.10 -15.13
C LEU A 4 7.00 3.81 -16.58
N HIS A 5 7.22 2.53 -16.89
CA HIS A 5 7.32 2.10 -18.27
C HIS A 5 5.95 2.19 -18.94
N ARG A 6 5.92 2.58 -20.22
CA ARG A 6 4.77 2.33 -21.07
C ARG A 6 4.69 0.84 -21.37
N ALA A 7 4.11 0.10 -20.44
CA ALA A 7 4.04 -1.34 -20.48
C ALA A 7 2.61 -1.85 -20.60
N GLU A 8 2.46 -2.93 -21.35
CA GLU A 8 1.29 -3.78 -21.22
C GLU A 8 1.51 -4.73 -20.06
N LEU A 9 0.52 -4.85 -19.17
CA LEU A 9 0.53 -5.75 -18.03
C LEU A 9 -0.53 -6.83 -18.28
N ARG A 10 -0.15 -8.10 -18.21
CA ARG A 10 -1.06 -9.24 -18.44
C ARG A 10 -0.88 -10.33 -17.38
N PRO A 11 -1.90 -10.61 -16.55
CA PRO A 11 -3.07 -9.78 -16.30
C PRO A 11 -2.70 -8.35 -15.88
N SER A 12 -3.62 -7.41 -16.11
CA SER A 12 -3.52 -6.06 -15.57
C SER A 12 -3.62 -6.08 -14.04
N LYS A 13 -3.20 -4.97 -13.41
CA LYS A 13 -3.28 -4.81 -11.96
C LYS A 13 -4.71 -5.02 -11.44
N ILE A 14 -5.70 -4.48 -12.13
CA ILE A 14 -7.11 -4.58 -11.73
C ILE A 14 -7.62 -6.00 -11.92
N GLU A 15 -7.28 -6.68 -13.01
CA GLU A 15 -7.67 -8.09 -13.22
C GLU A 15 -7.08 -9.02 -12.14
N LEU A 16 -5.83 -8.80 -11.73
CA LEU A 16 -5.26 -9.54 -10.59
C LEU A 16 -6.04 -9.30 -9.30
N LEU A 17 -6.32 -8.04 -8.98
CA LEU A 17 -7.07 -7.69 -7.78
C LEU A 17 -8.50 -8.19 -7.84
N GLN A 18 -9.14 -8.23 -9.02
CA GLN A 18 -10.49 -8.75 -9.22
C GLN A 18 -10.60 -10.21 -8.74
N GLY A 19 -9.57 -11.02 -9.01
CA GLY A 19 -9.52 -12.42 -8.58
C GLY A 19 -9.18 -12.62 -7.11
N TRP A 20 -8.55 -11.63 -6.45
CA TRP A 20 -7.99 -11.79 -5.11
C TRP A 20 -8.77 -11.04 -4.02
N VAL A 21 -9.11 -9.77 -4.24
CA VAL A 21 -9.73 -8.88 -3.23
C VAL A 21 -11.04 -9.44 -2.66
N PRO A 22 -11.99 -9.99 -3.46
CA PRO A 22 -13.25 -10.51 -2.93
C PRO A 22 -13.11 -11.68 -1.96
N SER A 23 -11.97 -12.39 -1.98
CA SER A 23 -11.70 -13.52 -1.08
C SER A 23 -11.15 -13.10 0.29
N ARG A 24 -10.93 -11.80 0.51
CA ARG A 24 -10.33 -11.30 1.75
C ARG A 24 -11.40 -11.09 2.83
N PRO A 25 -11.10 -11.37 4.11
CA PRO A 25 -12.09 -11.25 5.19
C PRO A 25 -12.54 -9.82 5.45
N TRP A 26 -11.74 -8.83 5.03
CA TRP A 26 -12.08 -7.40 5.12
C TRP A 26 -12.82 -6.88 3.89
N PHE A 27 -13.09 -7.71 2.88
CA PHE A 27 -13.75 -7.24 1.66
C PHE A 27 -15.11 -6.63 1.97
N ALA A 28 -15.33 -5.41 1.46
CA ALA A 28 -16.60 -4.70 1.53
C ALA A 28 -16.93 -4.13 0.15
N GLY A 29 -18.04 -4.57 -0.42
CA GLY A 29 -18.49 -4.15 -1.75
C GLY A 29 -19.57 -5.07 -2.29
N GLU A 30 -20.01 -4.78 -3.51
CA GLU A 30 -21.00 -5.63 -4.19
C GLU A 30 -20.32 -6.92 -4.70
N ALA A 31 -20.86 -8.06 -4.31
CA ALA A 31 -20.34 -9.35 -4.73
C ALA A 31 -20.51 -9.54 -6.25
N GLY A 32 -19.40 -9.82 -6.94
CA GLY A 32 -19.41 -10.01 -8.40
C GLY A 32 -19.36 -8.71 -9.22
N ALA A 33 -19.35 -7.54 -8.58
CA ALA A 33 -19.14 -6.28 -9.28
C ALA A 33 -17.68 -6.11 -9.72
N ASP A 34 -17.48 -5.38 -10.81
CA ASP A 34 -16.16 -5.03 -11.32
C ASP A 34 -15.42 -4.09 -10.36
N LEU A 35 -14.12 -4.32 -10.20
CA LEU A 35 -13.20 -3.43 -9.51
C LEU A 35 -12.80 -2.28 -10.42
N THR A 36 -12.95 -1.07 -9.89
CA THR A 36 -12.53 0.16 -10.57
C THR A 36 -11.46 0.87 -9.75
N SER A 37 -10.43 1.39 -10.41
CA SER A 37 -9.41 2.20 -9.76
C SER A 37 -9.94 3.61 -9.47
N VAL A 38 -9.83 4.05 -8.21
CA VAL A 38 -10.14 5.44 -7.82
C VAL A 38 -8.90 6.30 -7.62
N GLY A 39 -7.75 5.67 -7.40
CA GLY A 39 -6.47 6.35 -7.25
C GLY A 39 -5.34 5.38 -6.94
N ALA A 40 -4.11 5.84 -7.05
CA ALA A 40 -2.93 5.07 -6.70
C ALA A 40 -1.79 5.99 -6.29
N PHE A 41 -0.94 5.50 -5.38
CA PHE A 41 0.31 6.15 -5.00
C PHE A 41 1.40 5.10 -4.81
N ARG A 42 2.66 5.54 -4.90
CA ARG A 42 3.84 4.68 -4.81
C ARG A 42 4.85 5.24 -3.83
N PHE A 43 5.68 4.36 -3.30
CA PHE A 43 6.91 4.73 -2.63
C PHE A 43 8.09 4.12 -3.37
N ASP A 44 9.26 4.73 -3.19
CA ASP A 44 10.49 4.16 -3.69
C ASP A 44 10.99 3.10 -2.73
N ASP A 45 11.33 1.93 -3.27
CA ASP A 45 12.20 0.98 -2.56
C ASP A 45 13.61 1.59 -2.47
N PRO A 46 14.21 1.70 -1.28
CA PRO A 46 15.59 2.17 -1.10
C PRO A 46 16.61 1.37 -1.92
N ALA A 47 16.37 0.08 -2.18
CA ALA A 47 17.23 -0.76 -3.01
C ALA A 47 16.89 -0.69 -4.51
N GLY A 48 15.71 -0.17 -4.87
CA GLY A 48 15.25 -0.05 -6.25
C GLY A 48 14.83 -1.37 -6.91
N GLU A 49 14.61 -2.44 -6.14
CA GLU A 49 14.32 -3.79 -6.64
C GLU A 49 12.82 -4.10 -6.65
N VAL A 50 12.07 -3.53 -5.70
CA VAL A 50 10.66 -3.81 -5.48
C VAL A 50 9.79 -2.63 -5.87
N GLY A 51 8.81 -2.86 -6.74
CA GLY A 51 7.77 -1.87 -6.99
C GLY A 51 6.81 -1.80 -5.81
N VAL A 52 6.80 -0.69 -5.07
CA VAL A 52 5.88 -0.47 -3.93
C VAL A 52 4.74 0.44 -4.35
N GLU A 53 3.51 -0.08 -4.35
CA GLU A 53 2.33 0.67 -4.74
C GLU A 53 1.15 0.40 -3.79
N THR A 54 0.30 1.39 -3.64
CA THR A 54 -1.01 1.22 -3.01
C THR A 54 -2.07 1.63 -4.02
N LEU A 55 -2.98 0.69 -4.31
CA LEU A 55 -4.13 0.90 -5.17
C LEU A 55 -5.35 1.22 -4.29
N LEU A 56 -6.07 2.27 -4.66
CA LEU A 56 -7.39 2.57 -4.12
C LEU A 56 -8.41 2.11 -5.16
N VAL A 57 -9.28 1.18 -4.80
CA VAL A 57 -10.27 0.57 -5.71
C VAL A 57 -11.67 0.58 -5.12
N ARG A 58 -12.70 0.36 -5.94
CA ARG A 58 -14.08 0.12 -5.50
C ARG A 58 -14.67 -1.08 -6.22
N ALA A 59 -15.49 -1.86 -5.53
CA ALA A 59 -16.35 -2.89 -6.13
C ALA A 59 -17.79 -2.36 -6.23
N GLY A 60 -18.24 -2.02 -7.44
CA GLY A 60 -19.53 -1.35 -7.64
C GLY A 60 -19.64 -0.03 -6.86
N ASP A 61 -20.79 0.21 -6.24
CA ASP A 61 -21.05 1.38 -5.37
C ASP A 61 -20.53 1.20 -3.92
N GLY A 62 -19.68 0.20 -3.69
CA GLY A 62 -19.08 -0.08 -2.39
C GLY A 62 -18.12 1.00 -1.88
N PRO A 63 -17.64 0.87 -0.64
CA PRO A 63 -16.62 1.75 -0.08
C PRO A 63 -15.31 1.67 -0.90
N VAL A 64 -14.45 2.68 -0.76
CA VAL A 64 -13.09 2.59 -1.30
C VAL A 64 -12.32 1.55 -0.50
N LEU A 65 -11.62 0.67 -1.19
CA LEU A 65 -10.73 -0.34 -0.65
C LEU A 65 -9.29 0.08 -0.91
N GLN A 66 -8.45 -0.01 0.12
CA GLN A 66 -7.02 0.21 0.01
C GLN A 66 -6.28 -1.13 -0.10
N VAL A 67 -5.53 -1.30 -1.17
CA VAL A 67 -4.79 -2.53 -1.48
C VAL A 67 -3.31 -2.22 -1.70
N PRO A 68 -2.48 -2.37 -0.66
CA PRO A 68 -1.04 -2.45 -0.77
C PRO A 68 -0.63 -3.59 -1.70
N VAL A 69 0.25 -3.31 -2.65
CA VAL A 69 0.81 -4.32 -3.55
C VAL A 69 2.31 -4.10 -3.73
N THR A 70 3.06 -5.20 -3.74
CA THR A 70 4.46 -5.20 -4.15
C THR A 70 4.65 -5.99 -5.44
N TYR A 71 5.58 -5.52 -6.28
CA TYR A 71 5.95 -6.15 -7.54
C TYR A 71 7.43 -6.54 -7.51
N ARG A 72 7.71 -7.84 -7.55
CA ARG A 72 9.07 -8.40 -7.49
C ARG A 72 9.44 -9.09 -8.80
N ASP A 73 10.73 -9.14 -9.11
CA ASP A 73 11.29 -9.86 -10.26
C ASP A 73 11.56 -11.35 -9.99
N ALA A 74 11.35 -11.80 -8.75
CA ALA A 74 11.42 -13.18 -8.32
C ALA A 74 10.41 -13.45 -7.18
N PRO A 75 10.05 -14.72 -6.89
CA PRO A 75 9.22 -15.06 -5.74
C PRO A 75 9.82 -14.56 -4.42
N LEU A 76 8.98 -14.00 -3.55
CA LEU A 76 9.32 -13.68 -2.17
C LEU A 76 9.35 -14.95 -1.32
N VAL A 77 10.54 -15.34 -0.87
CA VAL A 77 10.74 -16.50 0.01
C VAL A 77 10.00 -16.32 1.33
N GLY A 78 9.17 -17.30 1.72
CA GLY A 78 8.34 -17.25 2.90
C GLY A 78 7.09 -16.38 2.74
N GLY A 79 6.92 -15.73 1.58
CA GLY A 79 5.86 -14.78 1.24
C GLY A 79 4.56 -15.42 0.72
N GLU A 80 4.46 -16.75 0.71
CA GLU A 80 3.47 -17.48 -0.08
C GLU A 80 2.02 -17.16 0.33
N GLN A 81 1.76 -16.92 1.62
CA GLN A 81 0.42 -16.59 2.11
C GLN A 81 -0.09 -15.21 1.66
N TRP A 82 0.81 -14.32 1.24
CA TRP A 82 0.48 -12.98 0.72
C TRP A 82 0.54 -12.92 -0.80
N PHE A 83 0.78 -14.04 -1.48
CA PHE A 83 0.85 -14.10 -2.92
C PHE A 83 -0.52 -13.79 -3.56
N ILE A 84 -0.55 -12.82 -4.47
CA ILE A 84 -1.73 -12.43 -5.24
C ILE A 84 -1.74 -13.18 -6.58
N GLY A 85 -0.59 -13.22 -7.26
CA GLY A 85 -0.46 -13.83 -8.58
C GLY A 85 0.79 -13.35 -9.31
N THR A 86 0.93 -13.77 -10.56
CA THR A 86 1.98 -13.27 -11.46
C THR A 86 1.39 -12.36 -12.55
N MET A 87 2.16 -11.40 -13.03
CA MET A 87 1.88 -10.65 -14.26
C MET A 87 3.08 -10.67 -15.21
N GLU A 88 2.82 -10.66 -16.51
CA GLU A 88 3.80 -10.34 -17.53
C GLU A 88 3.83 -8.83 -17.74
N HIS A 89 5.01 -8.22 -17.58
CA HIS A 89 5.24 -6.81 -17.87
C HIS A 89 6.07 -6.70 -19.15
N SER A 90 5.53 -6.05 -20.19
CA SER A 90 6.15 -6.07 -21.53
C SER A 90 7.61 -5.56 -21.59
N VAL A 91 8.02 -4.69 -20.65
CA VAL A 91 9.41 -4.20 -20.54
C VAL A 91 10.26 -4.96 -19.51
N LEU A 92 9.69 -5.29 -18.35
CA LEU A 92 10.41 -5.84 -17.20
C LEU A 92 10.32 -7.37 -17.12
N GLY A 93 9.54 -8.02 -17.99
CA GLY A 93 9.28 -9.46 -17.93
C GLY A 93 8.31 -9.84 -16.80
N GLN A 94 8.34 -11.11 -16.41
CA GLN A 94 7.46 -11.64 -15.36
C GLN A 94 7.65 -10.94 -14.02
N ARG A 95 6.55 -10.73 -13.30
CA ARG A 95 6.52 -10.10 -11.97
C ARG A 95 5.67 -10.93 -11.03
N TRP A 96 6.16 -11.09 -9.80
CA TRP A 96 5.43 -11.71 -8.69
C TRP A 96 4.79 -10.62 -7.86
N VAL A 97 3.49 -10.75 -7.64
CA VAL A 97 2.66 -9.74 -7.00
C VAL A 97 2.20 -10.25 -5.65
N TYR A 98 2.42 -9.45 -4.61
CA TYR A 98 2.05 -9.78 -3.24
C TYR A 98 1.19 -8.68 -2.63
N ASP A 99 0.37 -9.06 -1.66
CA ASP A 99 -0.25 -8.12 -0.73
C ASP A 99 0.85 -7.50 0.12
N GLY A 100 1.03 -6.18 -0.03
CA GLY A 100 2.19 -5.48 0.53
C GLY A 100 2.32 -5.61 2.05
N VAL A 101 1.23 -5.90 2.77
CA VAL A 101 1.28 -6.07 4.23
C VAL A 101 2.17 -7.22 4.72
N GLY A 102 2.48 -8.18 3.84
CA GLY A 102 3.41 -9.28 4.12
C GLY A 102 4.82 -9.07 3.58
N ASP A 103 5.07 -7.94 2.91
CA ASP A 103 6.33 -7.66 2.23
C ASP A 103 7.17 -6.68 3.07
N PRO A 104 8.39 -7.06 3.50
CA PRO A 104 9.24 -6.18 4.30
C PRO A 104 9.52 -4.83 3.67
N VAL A 105 9.61 -4.75 2.35
CA VAL A 105 9.90 -3.50 1.65
C VAL A 105 8.70 -2.55 1.71
N TYR A 106 7.47 -3.07 1.60
CA TYR A 106 6.29 -2.25 1.81
C TYR A 106 6.18 -1.77 3.26
N VAL A 107 6.38 -2.69 4.23
CA VAL A 107 6.36 -2.37 5.67
C VAL A 107 7.34 -1.24 6.00
N GLN A 108 8.58 -1.34 5.53
CA GLN A 108 9.59 -0.31 5.77
C GLN A 108 9.22 1.02 5.09
N THR A 109 8.82 1.00 3.81
CA THR A 109 8.58 2.22 3.04
C THR A 109 7.37 3.00 3.54
N VAL A 110 6.26 2.32 3.85
CA VAL A 110 5.06 2.98 4.37
C VAL A 110 5.28 3.53 5.78
N ALA A 111 6.01 2.80 6.63
CA ALA A 111 6.36 3.25 7.96
C ALA A 111 7.29 4.47 7.90
N THR A 112 8.31 4.40 7.05
CA THR A 112 9.23 5.52 6.81
C THR A 112 8.48 6.77 6.36
N ALA A 113 7.59 6.64 5.38
CA ALA A 113 6.80 7.77 4.88
C ALA A 113 5.96 8.41 5.99
N ALA A 114 5.23 7.60 6.78
CA ALA A 114 4.43 8.12 7.89
C ALA A 114 5.30 8.83 8.94
N LEU A 115 6.37 8.18 9.40
CA LEU A 115 7.22 8.65 10.51
C LEU A 115 8.07 9.88 10.16
N THR A 116 8.41 10.07 8.88
CA THR A 116 9.32 11.17 8.46
C THR A 116 8.59 12.36 7.84
N GLY A 117 7.26 12.30 7.71
CA GLY A 117 6.51 13.29 6.94
C GLY A 117 6.67 13.12 5.41
N GLY A 118 7.11 11.94 4.99
CA GLY A 118 7.33 11.59 3.59
C GLY A 118 6.07 11.64 2.75
N ARG A 119 6.26 11.74 1.44
CA ARG A 119 5.19 11.83 0.43
C ARG A 119 5.33 10.70 -0.56
N GLN A 120 4.32 10.49 -1.40
CA GLN A 120 4.44 9.54 -2.52
C GLN A 120 5.61 9.93 -3.44
N ALA A 121 6.19 8.92 -4.08
CA ALA A 121 7.15 9.11 -5.15
C ALA A 121 6.50 9.86 -6.33
N GLU A 122 7.26 10.78 -6.93
CA GLU A 122 6.89 11.37 -8.20
C GLU A 122 6.93 10.33 -9.32
N LEU A 123 5.93 10.39 -10.19
CA LEU A 123 5.73 9.44 -11.28
C LEU A 123 6.20 10.06 -12.58
N TYR A 124 7.04 9.34 -13.32
CA TYR A 124 7.55 9.76 -14.62
C TYR A 124 7.27 8.70 -15.67
N LEU A 125 6.81 9.12 -16.84
CA LEU A 125 6.75 8.30 -18.04
C LEU A 125 7.95 8.62 -18.91
N GLU A 126 8.57 7.60 -19.49
CA GLU A 126 9.52 7.80 -20.57
C GLU A 126 8.77 7.70 -21.91
N ILE A 127 8.74 8.81 -22.66
CA ILE A 127 8.10 8.91 -23.98
C ILE A 127 9.17 9.40 -24.94
N ASP A 128 9.52 8.57 -25.92
CA ASP A 128 10.52 8.89 -26.96
C ASP A 128 11.88 9.36 -26.38
N GLY A 129 12.28 8.84 -25.22
CA GLY A 129 13.51 9.19 -24.52
C GLY A 129 13.41 10.43 -23.61
N GLU A 130 12.25 11.09 -23.56
CA GLU A 130 11.98 12.21 -22.66
C GLU A 130 11.21 11.77 -21.41
N ARG A 131 11.55 12.35 -20.26
CA ARG A 131 10.85 12.11 -19.00
C ARG A 131 9.70 13.10 -18.86
N VAL A 132 8.47 12.58 -18.85
CA VAL A 132 7.24 13.35 -18.65
C VAL A 132 6.67 13.04 -17.27
N THR A 133 6.59 14.05 -16.40
CA THR A 133 5.95 13.92 -15.09
C THR A 133 4.46 13.65 -15.25
N ARG A 134 3.95 12.65 -14.55
CA ARG A 134 2.53 12.32 -14.50
C ARG A 134 1.92 12.83 -13.21
N GLU A 135 0.79 13.54 -13.33
CA GLU A 135 0.04 13.98 -12.16
C GLU A 135 -0.46 12.78 -11.34
N PRO A 136 -0.23 12.77 -10.02
CA PRO A 136 -0.66 11.68 -9.16
C PRO A 136 -2.18 11.62 -9.06
N THR A 137 -2.74 10.41 -9.08
CA THR A 137 -4.19 10.21 -8.89
C THR A 137 -4.59 10.14 -7.40
N ALA A 138 -3.61 9.93 -6.52
CA ALA A 138 -3.73 10.10 -5.09
C ALA A 138 -2.47 10.79 -4.55
N VAL A 139 -2.64 11.75 -3.65
CA VAL A 139 -1.55 12.46 -2.98
C VAL A 139 -1.58 12.10 -1.50
N VAL A 140 -0.44 11.69 -0.96
CA VAL A 140 -0.32 11.27 0.44
C VAL A 140 0.79 12.04 1.15
N ALA A 141 0.65 12.18 2.46
CA ALA A 141 1.66 12.79 3.32
C ALA A 141 1.68 12.11 4.69
N GLY A 142 2.88 11.85 5.19
CA GLY A 142 3.11 11.47 6.58
C GLY A 142 2.90 12.65 7.53
N SER A 143 2.52 12.36 8.77
CA SER A 143 2.39 13.35 9.84
C SER A 143 3.62 13.44 10.75
N GLY A 144 4.59 12.56 10.57
CA GLY A 144 5.81 12.54 11.37
C GLY A 144 6.80 13.66 11.03
N THR A 145 7.98 13.60 11.64
CA THR A 145 8.98 14.67 11.57
C THR A 145 10.22 14.26 10.80
N VAL A 146 10.79 15.19 10.03
CA VAL A 146 12.05 14.98 9.32
C VAL A 146 13.14 14.56 10.31
N GLY A 147 13.88 13.50 9.97
CA GLY A 147 14.94 12.95 10.81
C GLY A 147 14.47 11.98 11.91
N ALA A 148 13.17 11.64 11.96
CA ALA A 148 12.69 10.54 12.79
C ALA A 148 13.41 9.23 12.45
N LEU A 149 13.57 8.36 13.44
CA LEU A 149 14.11 7.02 13.23
C LEU A 149 13.18 6.24 12.30
N VAL A 150 13.77 5.62 11.28
CA VAL A 150 13.07 4.77 10.33
C VAL A 150 13.29 3.31 10.71
N PRO A 151 12.27 2.45 10.56
CA PRO A 151 12.43 1.03 10.90
C PRO A 151 13.46 0.37 9.98
N ALA A 152 14.24 -0.54 10.56
CA ALA A 152 15.10 -1.41 9.79
C ALA A 152 14.26 -2.35 8.90
N LEU A 153 14.84 -2.79 7.78
CA LEU A 153 14.24 -3.84 6.97
C LEU A 153 14.23 -5.13 7.79
N VAL A 154 13.08 -5.79 7.86
CA VAL A 154 12.89 -7.06 8.56
C VAL A 154 12.86 -8.23 7.57
N SER A 155 12.97 -9.47 8.07
CA SER A 155 12.64 -10.63 7.25
C SER A 155 11.16 -10.97 7.33
N VAL A 156 10.67 -11.77 6.37
CA VAL A 156 9.25 -12.14 6.27
C VAL A 156 8.75 -12.88 7.53
N ASP A 157 9.61 -13.70 8.13
CA ASP A 157 9.31 -14.45 9.37
C ASP A 157 9.22 -13.57 10.62
N GLU A 158 9.56 -12.29 10.52
CA GLU A 158 9.42 -11.30 11.60
C GLU A 158 8.14 -10.47 11.46
N ILE A 159 7.40 -10.64 10.36
CA ILE A 159 6.13 -9.98 10.10
C ILE A 159 5.00 -10.84 10.65
N ARG A 160 4.14 -10.24 11.49
CA ARG A 160 2.89 -10.85 11.95
C ARG A 160 1.73 -10.01 11.44
N VAL A 161 0.82 -10.64 10.70
CA VAL A 161 -0.34 -9.96 10.12
C VAL A 161 -1.62 -10.48 10.77
N ARG A 162 -2.45 -9.56 11.25
CA ARG A 162 -3.81 -9.83 11.72
C ARG A 162 -4.79 -9.03 10.87
N GLN A 163 -5.78 -9.70 10.31
CA GLN A 163 -6.85 -9.07 9.55
C GLN A 163 -8.05 -8.85 10.47
N GLU A 164 -8.46 -7.59 10.57
CA GLU A 164 -9.68 -7.15 11.26
C GLU A 164 -10.76 -6.82 10.21
N GLN A 165 -11.99 -6.52 10.65
CA GLN A 165 -13.11 -6.30 9.74
C GLN A 165 -12.84 -5.25 8.65
N ASP A 166 -12.27 -4.09 9.00
CA ASP A 166 -12.01 -3.00 8.06
C ASP A 166 -10.52 -2.67 7.93
N ALA A 167 -9.64 -3.36 8.67
CA ALA A 167 -8.22 -3.01 8.76
C ALA A 167 -7.31 -4.24 8.75
N THR A 168 -6.03 -4.02 8.50
CA THR A 168 -4.98 -5.01 8.71
C THR A 168 -3.96 -4.43 9.68
N VAL A 169 -3.63 -5.20 10.72
CA VAL A 169 -2.57 -4.87 11.67
C VAL A 169 -1.35 -5.69 11.31
N VAL A 170 -0.21 -5.02 11.15
CA VAL A 170 1.09 -5.61 10.89
C VAL A 170 2.01 -5.29 12.05
N GLU A 171 2.57 -6.30 12.68
CA GLU A 171 3.61 -6.16 13.70
C GLU A 171 4.93 -6.62 13.10
N ALA A 172 5.95 -5.76 13.14
CA ALA A 172 7.27 -6.01 12.60
C ALA A 172 8.33 -5.35 13.50
N ARG A 173 9.02 -6.16 14.32
CA ARG A 173 9.99 -5.71 15.35
C ARG A 173 9.51 -4.48 16.14
N ASP A 174 9.99 -3.32 15.73
CA ASP A 174 9.88 -2.04 16.41
C ASP A 174 8.68 -1.20 15.95
N VAL A 175 7.85 -1.74 15.03
CA VAL A 175 6.66 -1.04 14.54
C VAL A 175 5.40 -1.90 14.55
N VAL A 176 4.28 -1.26 14.88
CA VAL A 176 2.93 -1.73 14.58
C VAL A 176 2.31 -0.81 13.55
N ILE A 177 1.86 -1.37 12.43
CA ILE A 177 1.25 -0.64 11.32
C ILE A 177 -0.20 -1.08 11.21
N VAL A 178 -1.12 -0.13 11.25
CA VAL A 178 -2.55 -0.33 11.03
C VAL A 178 -2.89 0.24 9.66
N ILE A 179 -3.23 -0.63 8.72
CA ILE A 179 -3.64 -0.28 7.36
C ILE A 179 -5.16 -0.33 7.30
N SER A 180 -5.81 0.80 7.03
CA SER A 180 -7.24 0.84 6.76
C SER A 180 -7.52 0.16 5.42
N ARG A 181 -8.14 -1.02 5.41
CA ARG A 181 -8.47 -1.77 4.18
C ARG A 181 -9.76 -1.30 3.55
N VAL A 182 -10.75 -0.96 4.36
CA VAL A 182 -12.03 -0.39 3.93
C VAL A 182 -12.08 1.06 4.42
N LEU A 183 -12.23 2.01 3.51
CA LEU A 183 -12.21 3.44 3.84
C LEU A 183 -13.64 3.96 4.02
N ARG A 184 -14.15 3.85 5.26
CA ARG A 184 -15.49 4.34 5.61
C ARG A 184 -15.43 5.83 5.99
N THR A 185 -16.24 6.65 5.34
CA THR A 185 -16.25 8.12 5.53
C THR A 185 -16.87 8.57 6.83
N THR A 186 -17.63 7.71 7.52
CA THR A 186 -18.38 8.09 8.72
C THR A 186 -17.49 8.31 9.94
N GLU A 187 -16.42 7.53 10.13
CA GLU A 187 -15.49 7.70 11.27
C GLU A 187 -14.05 7.21 10.97
N PRO A 188 -13.29 7.88 10.08
CA PRO A 188 -11.99 7.40 9.63
C PRO A 188 -10.96 7.20 10.75
N GLU A 189 -10.94 8.13 11.70
CA GLU A 189 -9.99 8.09 12.81
C GLU A 189 -10.33 6.99 13.83
N ALA A 190 -11.61 6.62 13.96
CA ALA A 190 -12.03 5.58 14.90
C ALA A 190 -11.47 4.21 14.51
N GLN A 191 -11.34 3.93 13.21
CA GLN A 191 -10.77 2.71 12.68
C GLN A 191 -9.30 2.51 13.10
N HIS A 192 -8.51 3.58 13.07
CA HIS A 192 -7.13 3.55 13.56
C HIS A 192 -7.04 3.49 15.09
N ARG A 193 -7.97 4.12 15.82
CA ARG A 193 -8.03 4.10 17.29
C ARG A 193 -8.57 2.80 17.87
N ALA A 194 -9.32 2.03 17.08
CA ALA A 194 -9.87 0.74 17.48
C ALA A 194 -8.77 -0.28 17.78
N VAL A 195 -7.59 -0.13 17.17
CA VAL A 195 -6.38 -0.88 17.53
C VAL A 195 -5.69 -0.16 18.68
N PRO A 196 -5.65 -0.75 19.89
CA PRO A 196 -4.96 -0.15 21.03
C PRO A 196 -3.47 0.02 20.73
N ALA A 197 -2.90 1.15 21.16
CA ALA A 197 -1.46 1.31 21.08
C ALA A 197 -0.77 0.32 22.05
N PRO A 198 0.34 -0.32 21.63
CA PRO A 198 1.19 -1.07 22.55
C PRO A 198 1.60 -0.21 23.74
N ALA A 199 1.74 -0.83 24.92
CA ALA A 199 2.10 -0.10 26.14
C ALA A 199 3.49 0.55 26.08
N ASP A 200 4.35 0.02 25.23
CA ASP A 200 5.72 0.46 24.94
C ASP A 200 5.79 1.40 23.72
N ALA A 201 4.67 1.82 23.12
CA ALA A 201 4.70 2.71 21.97
C ALA A 201 5.31 4.08 22.33
N ALA A 202 6.46 4.40 21.72
CA ALA A 202 7.18 5.64 21.90
C ALA A 202 6.62 6.80 21.06
N ALA A 203 6.09 6.50 19.87
CA ALA A 203 5.54 7.50 18.96
C ALA A 203 4.43 6.95 18.07
N SER A 204 3.53 7.83 17.62
CA SER A 204 2.48 7.53 16.63
C SER A 204 2.59 8.52 15.47
N ALA A 205 2.53 8.01 14.25
CA ALA A 205 2.44 8.80 13.03
C ALA A 205 1.35 8.24 12.10
N GLU A 206 0.89 9.04 11.15
CA GLU A 206 -0.12 8.65 10.19
C GLU A 206 0.35 8.99 8.78
N LEU A 207 -0.06 8.17 7.83
CA LEU A 207 -0.07 8.51 6.41
C LEU A 207 -1.52 8.81 6.04
N ALA A 208 -1.78 10.03 5.58
CA ALA A 208 -3.10 10.44 5.11
C ALA A 208 -3.08 10.75 3.61
N GLY A 209 -4.19 10.52 2.93
CA GLY A 209 -4.31 10.70 1.48
C GLY A 209 -5.51 11.52 1.03
N ILE A 210 -5.38 12.15 -0.13
CA ILE A 210 -6.47 12.76 -0.90
C ILE A 210 -6.50 12.16 -2.31
N TRP A 211 -7.69 12.05 -2.89
CA TRP A 211 -7.91 11.54 -4.26
C TRP A 211 -9.27 12.03 -4.78
N THR A 212 -9.60 11.70 -6.03
CA THR A 212 -10.89 12.06 -6.63
C THR A 212 -12.06 11.52 -5.80
N GLY A 213 -12.94 12.42 -5.36
CA GLY A 213 -14.07 12.10 -4.47
C GLY A 213 -13.74 12.12 -2.97
N GLN A 214 -12.49 12.35 -2.59
CA GLN A 214 -12.04 12.56 -1.21
C GLN A 214 -11.04 13.75 -1.16
N PRO A 215 -11.53 15.00 -1.21
CA PRO A 215 -10.66 16.19 -1.27
C PRO A 215 -10.04 16.56 0.09
N ARG A 216 -10.49 15.95 1.18
CA ARG A 216 -9.93 16.16 2.53
C ARG A 216 -9.04 14.97 2.91
N PRO A 217 -7.90 15.19 3.58
CA PRO A 217 -7.03 14.11 4.01
C PRO A 217 -7.80 13.03 4.77
N PHE A 218 -7.67 11.79 4.31
CA PHE A 218 -8.24 10.60 4.92
C PHE A 218 -7.10 9.76 5.50
N PRO A 219 -7.14 9.37 6.79
CA PRO A 219 -6.13 8.50 7.39
C PRO A 219 -6.11 7.13 6.68
N LEU A 220 -4.99 6.78 6.07
CA LEU A 220 -4.82 5.54 5.32
C LEU A 220 -4.05 4.49 6.11
N VAL A 221 -3.01 4.93 6.81
CA VAL A 221 -2.15 4.08 7.61
C VAL A 221 -1.81 4.80 8.91
N ARG A 222 -1.83 4.09 10.03
CA ARG A 222 -1.26 4.54 11.31
C ARG A 222 -0.06 3.67 11.66
N VAL A 223 1.01 4.31 12.10
CA VAL A 223 2.28 3.66 12.48
C VAL A 223 2.57 3.99 13.93
N LEU A 224 2.85 2.95 14.71
CA LEU A 224 3.21 3.04 16.11
C LEU A 224 4.63 2.50 16.25
N ALA A 225 5.57 3.40 16.54
CA ALA A 225 6.95 3.02 16.81
C ALA A 225 7.08 2.62 18.30
N ARG A 226 7.81 1.54 18.55
CA ARG A 226 8.20 1.03 19.88
C ARG A 226 9.63 1.47 20.20
#